data_AF-D3S5H4-F1
#
_entry.id   AF-D3S5H4-F1
#
_cell.length_a   1.000
_cell.length_b   1.000
_cell.length_c   1.000
_cell.angle_alpha   90.00
_cell.angle_beta   90.00
_cell.angle_gamma   90.00
#
_symmetry.space_group_name_H-M   'P 1'
#
loop_
_entity.id
_entity.type
_entity.pdbx_description
1 polymer ?
#
loop_
_entity_poly.entity_id
_entity_poly.type
_entity_poly.pdbx_seq_one_letter_code
_entity_poly.pdbx_strand_id
1 'polypeptide(L)'
;MEWKLNEVIVETNQCAKCSTCAIVCPNNLVKFDNKPYIEEECLRKGNGMCFEVCPRVSSGKYQIKLRENFKEKYYYARSDIEGQDGGVVTAFLKYLLESGKIDGAIVVGKDEFWKPVSMIVLSEKDILKGSKSKYTVSTLDALRKAGEMGLEKVAVVGLPCQINGLRKLQYFPYHAKHDPELGRDGKPVKLPKIEYLIGLFCMEKFEYNSLKEVLSKYGIDIKDVEKFDIKKGNLLVYVNGEKKEIDLKEIEICSGCKMCRDFDAELADVSIGSVGSPDGYSTIIIRTKKGEEIKNAVELKEGVDIEAIDKLRKKKLKRFKEEVERRRKNNEPVSFYWTADYGGIGKRADGTYFIRIRAKPGGWYTVEEIKEILDIAEKYNAKIKITDRAGYELHGISGFDVEDIVLRLREKGLITGSEGPLVRATLACPGAGNCSSGLINTTELAKIIEDKFKERPAPYKFKIAISGCPNGCVRPQVHDIGIAGVKFPAVNEEKCNGCGRCAEVCKVEAIDVRGEISYTNYNVCVGCGKCIKECPNDAREVKEEGFLVYVGGKTGREVVEGIKVGIMSAEEVVEFIDKVLTVYEKYALKPLRERLPHVMERVGHYKFIEEVKSLMKNKNT
;
A
#
# COMPACT_ATOMS: atom_id res chain seq x y z
N MET A 1 12.58 -18.55 -25.88
CA MET A 1 11.17 -18.32 -25.50
C MET A 1 11.09 -16.96 -24.84
N GLU A 2 10.14 -16.10 -25.25
CA GLU A 2 9.99 -14.77 -24.67
C GLU A 2 9.38 -14.85 -23.26
N TRP A 3 10.07 -14.28 -22.26
CA TRP A 3 9.59 -14.24 -20.89
C TRP A 3 10.08 -12.96 -20.21
N LYS A 4 9.21 -11.95 -20.16
CA LYS A 4 9.52 -10.61 -19.66
C LYS A 4 10.21 -10.57 -18.29
N LEU A 5 9.85 -11.47 -17.37
CA LEU A 5 10.50 -11.50 -16.06
C LEU A 5 11.97 -11.93 -16.14
N ASN A 6 12.30 -12.80 -17.10
CA ASN A 6 13.68 -13.21 -17.37
C ASN A 6 14.54 -12.00 -17.72
N GLU A 7 14.10 -11.27 -18.74
CA GLU A 7 14.78 -10.11 -19.32
C GLU A 7 15.01 -9.00 -18.30
N VAL A 8 14.02 -8.72 -17.45
CA VAL A 8 14.08 -7.57 -16.53
C VAL A 8 14.79 -7.94 -15.23
N ILE A 9 14.66 -9.17 -14.73
CA ILE A 9 15.04 -9.53 -13.35
C ILE A 9 16.02 -10.70 -13.24
N VAL A 10 15.81 -11.77 -14.01
CA VAL A 10 16.57 -13.01 -13.84
C VAL A 10 17.96 -12.88 -14.48
N GLU A 11 18.03 -12.53 -15.76
CA GLU A 11 19.29 -12.38 -16.50
C GLU A 11 20.09 -11.15 -16.04
N THR A 12 19.42 -10.15 -15.51
CA THR A 12 20.07 -8.96 -14.93
C THR A 12 20.62 -9.22 -13.52
N ASN A 13 20.54 -10.46 -13.03
CA ASN A 13 21.05 -10.90 -11.72
C ASN A 13 20.39 -10.19 -10.51
N GLN A 14 19.17 -9.69 -10.67
CA GLN A 14 18.42 -9.01 -9.60
C GLN A 14 17.44 -9.94 -8.85
N CYS A 15 17.20 -11.15 -9.37
CA CYS A 15 16.28 -12.12 -8.80
C CYS A 15 16.66 -12.50 -7.36
N ALA A 16 15.74 -12.27 -6.42
CA ALA A 16 15.93 -12.66 -5.02
C ALA A 16 15.72 -14.17 -4.76
N LYS A 17 15.40 -14.95 -5.80
CA LYS A 17 15.15 -16.40 -5.72
C LYS A 17 14.13 -16.73 -4.62
N CYS A 18 12.96 -16.09 -4.68
CA CYS A 18 11.89 -16.24 -3.69
C CYS A 18 10.76 -17.18 -4.11
N SER A 19 10.77 -17.69 -5.35
CA SER A 19 9.78 -18.63 -5.91
C SER A 19 8.33 -18.12 -6.01
N THR A 20 8.00 -16.91 -5.56
CA THR A 20 6.64 -16.32 -5.70
C THR A 20 6.10 -16.36 -7.14
N CYS A 21 6.95 -16.16 -8.14
CA CYS A 21 6.55 -16.22 -9.56
C CYS A 21 6.12 -17.62 -10.03
N ALA A 22 6.65 -18.69 -9.42
CA ALA A 22 6.35 -20.07 -9.79
C ALA A 22 4.96 -20.49 -9.28
N ILE A 23 4.66 -20.15 -8.02
CA ILE A 23 3.40 -20.56 -7.38
C ILE A 23 2.16 -19.86 -7.95
N VAL A 24 2.30 -18.72 -8.62
CA VAL A 24 1.17 -17.97 -9.20
C VAL A 24 0.90 -18.31 -10.67
N CYS A 25 1.74 -19.13 -11.31
CA CYS A 25 1.55 -19.47 -12.72
C CYS A 25 0.41 -20.49 -12.86
N PRO A 26 -0.75 -20.14 -13.47
CA PRO A 26 -1.86 -21.08 -13.57
C PRO A 26 -1.52 -22.30 -14.42
N ASN A 27 -0.71 -22.11 -15.46
CA ASN A 27 -0.25 -23.18 -16.35
C ASN A 27 0.99 -23.92 -15.86
N ASN A 28 1.49 -23.61 -14.64
CA ASN A 28 2.66 -24.26 -14.04
C ASN A 28 3.93 -24.26 -14.93
N LEU A 29 4.09 -23.22 -15.76
CA LEU A 29 5.19 -23.10 -16.73
C LEU A 29 6.51 -22.67 -16.09
N VAL A 30 6.42 -21.90 -15.00
CA VAL A 30 7.61 -21.35 -14.32
C VAL A 30 8.12 -22.40 -13.34
N LYS A 31 9.23 -23.05 -13.70
CA LYS A 31 9.95 -24.00 -12.86
C LYS A 31 11.09 -23.31 -12.12
N PHE A 32 11.73 -24.04 -11.21
CA PHE A 32 12.79 -23.52 -10.38
C PHE A 32 13.95 -24.50 -10.27
N ASP A 33 15.10 -24.12 -10.80
CA ASP A 33 16.37 -24.80 -10.56
C ASP A 33 17.47 -23.75 -10.40
N ASN A 34 17.88 -23.50 -9.15
CA ASN A 34 18.69 -22.37 -8.70
C ASN A 34 18.11 -20.97 -8.99
N LYS A 35 17.55 -20.74 -10.17
CA LYS A 35 16.83 -19.56 -10.63
C LYS A 35 15.53 -20.00 -11.34
N PRO A 36 14.51 -19.13 -11.44
CA PRO A 36 13.30 -19.49 -12.14
C PRO A 36 13.54 -19.50 -13.66
N TYR A 37 12.92 -20.44 -14.35
CA TYR A 37 12.94 -20.58 -15.82
C TYR A 37 11.60 -21.10 -16.33
N ILE A 38 11.38 -21.05 -17.65
CA ILE A 38 10.19 -21.64 -18.28
C ILE A 38 10.59 -22.82 -19.17
N GLU A 39 9.79 -23.89 -19.12
CA GLU A 39 10.00 -25.09 -19.95
C GLU A 39 9.27 -25.02 -21.28
N GLU A 40 8.09 -24.39 -21.30
CA GLU A 40 7.28 -24.20 -22.50
C GLU A 40 6.99 -22.72 -22.76
N GLU A 41 6.51 -22.42 -23.96
CA GLU A 41 6.13 -21.08 -24.35
C GLU A 41 4.98 -20.54 -23.49
N CYS A 42 5.20 -19.36 -22.93
CA CYS A 42 4.15 -18.59 -22.29
C CYS A 42 3.39 -17.77 -23.35
N LEU A 43 2.11 -18.07 -23.59
CA LEU A 43 1.27 -17.30 -24.53
C LEU A 43 1.14 -15.80 -24.17
N ARG A 44 1.43 -15.42 -22.92
CA ARG A 44 1.47 -14.03 -22.45
C ARG A 44 2.86 -13.39 -22.50
N LYS A 45 3.87 -14.15 -22.94
CA LYS A 45 5.28 -13.73 -23.01
C LYS A 45 5.79 -13.17 -21.66
N GLY A 46 5.27 -13.70 -20.55
CA GLY A 46 5.59 -13.24 -19.20
C GLY A 46 4.88 -11.96 -18.73
N ASN A 47 3.94 -11.39 -19.48
CA ASN A 47 3.12 -10.24 -19.05
C ASN A 47 1.97 -10.68 -18.14
N GLY A 48 2.30 -11.31 -17.01
CA GLY A 48 1.32 -11.91 -16.13
C GLY A 48 1.58 -11.78 -14.64
N MET A 49 0.87 -12.57 -13.84
CA MET A 49 0.97 -12.55 -12.36
C MET A 49 2.40 -12.77 -11.93
N CYS A 50 3.14 -13.66 -12.59
CA CYS A 50 4.55 -13.92 -12.30
C CYS A 50 5.40 -12.64 -12.29
N PHE A 51 5.12 -11.70 -13.20
CA PHE A 51 5.79 -10.41 -13.28
C PHE A 51 5.23 -9.42 -12.25
N GLU A 52 3.90 -9.33 -12.12
CA GLU A 52 3.25 -8.39 -11.20
C GLU A 52 3.53 -8.67 -9.72
N VAL A 53 3.58 -9.94 -9.30
CA VAL A 53 3.87 -10.31 -7.91
C VAL A 53 5.36 -10.26 -7.58
N CYS A 54 6.25 -10.26 -8.58
CA CYS A 54 7.69 -10.25 -8.33
C CYS A 54 8.09 -9.01 -7.50
N PRO A 55 8.66 -9.18 -6.29
CA PRO A 55 9.01 -8.05 -5.43
C PRO A 55 10.19 -7.23 -5.98
N ARG A 56 10.88 -7.75 -7.00
CA ARG A 56 11.96 -7.07 -7.73
C ARG A 56 11.48 -6.34 -8.98
N VAL A 57 10.22 -6.46 -9.37
CA VAL A 57 9.60 -5.60 -10.39
C VAL A 57 9.04 -4.35 -9.74
N SER A 58 8.36 -4.53 -8.61
CA SER A 58 7.82 -3.46 -7.77
C SER A 58 7.69 -4.03 -6.36
N SER A 59 8.09 -3.27 -5.34
CA SER A 59 7.87 -3.69 -3.95
C SER A 59 6.39 -3.65 -3.55
N GLY A 60 5.59 -2.75 -4.14
CA GLY A 60 4.22 -2.46 -3.71
C GLY A 60 4.10 -1.91 -2.28
N LYS A 61 5.23 -1.59 -1.63
CA LYS A 61 5.28 -1.35 -0.18
C LYS A 61 4.43 -0.18 0.27
N TYR A 62 4.43 0.93 -0.48
CA TYR A 62 3.67 2.11 -0.10
C TYR A 62 2.17 1.80 0.08
N GLN A 63 1.56 1.12 -0.90
CA GLN A 63 0.13 0.78 -0.85
C GLN A 63 -0.19 -0.28 0.20
N ILE A 64 0.69 -1.27 0.40
CA ILE A 64 0.55 -2.28 1.46
C ILE A 64 0.62 -1.61 2.84
N LYS A 65 1.61 -0.73 3.07
CA LYS A 65 1.81 -0.07 4.37
C LYS A 65 0.63 0.83 4.74
N LEU A 66 0.05 1.55 3.78
CA LEU A 66 -1.16 2.35 3.99
C LEU A 66 -2.38 1.51 4.43
N ARG A 67 -2.46 0.24 4.02
CA ARG A 67 -3.61 -0.63 4.31
C ARG A 67 -3.45 -1.44 5.61
N GLU A 68 -2.25 -1.94 5.89
CA GLU A 68 -1.98 -2.74 7.10
C GLU A 68 -1.67 -1.90 8.34
N ASN A 69 -1.20 -0.65 8.16
CA ASN A 69 -0.75 0.23 9.26
C ASN A 69 0.24 -0.48 10.21
N PHE A 70 1.35 -0.97 9.66
CA PHE A 70 2.36 -1.72 10.41
C PHE A 70 2.93 -0.93 11.59
N LYS A 71 3.16 -1.62 12.69
CA LYS A 71 3.82 -1.13 13.91
C LYS A 71 5.20 -1.77 14.06
N GLU A 72 5.98 -1.27 15.01
CA GLU A 72 7.21 -1.93 15.45
C GLU A 72 7.22 -2.00 16.97
N LYS A 73 6.71 -3.11 17.52
CA LYS A 73 6.80 -3.40 18.96
C LYS A 73 7.85 -4.48 19.17
N TYR A 74 8.82 -4.19 20.02
CA TYR A 74 10.04 -5.00 20.19
C TYR A 74 9.99 -5.78 21.50
N TYR A 75 10.15 -7.09 21.40
CA TYR A 75 10.22 -8.01 22.52
C TYR A 75 11.29 -9.07 22.27
N TYR A 76 11.70 -9.79 23.30
CA TYR A 76 12.39 -11.07 23.13
C TYR A 76 11.67 -12.15 23.92
N ALA A 77 11.80 -13.39 23.46
CA ALA A 77 11.22 -14.54 24.12
C ALA A 77 12.02 -15.82 23.85
N ARG A 78 11.77 -16.82 24.67
CA ARG A 78 12.26 -18.19 24.51
C ARG A 78 11.09 -19.12 24.81
N SER A 79 10.98 -20.20 24.04
CA SER A 79 10.03 -21.28 24.27
C SER A 79 10.72 -22.49 24.88
N ASP A 80 9.91 -23.36 25.49
CA ASP A 80 10.37 -24.66 26.01
C ASP A 80 10.60 -25.71 24.91
N ILE A 81 10.27 -25.39 23.66
CA ILE A 81 10.43 -26.29 22.53
C ILE A 81 11.85 -26.18 21.96
N GLU A 82 12.51 -27.32 21.77
CA GLU A 82 13.80 -27.37 21.08
C GLU A 82 13.66 -26.88 19.63
N GLY A 83 14.36 -25.80 19.31
CA GLY A 83 14.38 -25.20 17.98
C GLY A 83 15.48 -24.15 17.87
N GLN A 84 15.73 -23.68 16.65
CA GLN A 84 16.72 -22.63 16.45
C GLN A 84 16.30 -21.32 17.15
N ASP A 85 17.28 -20.62 17.72
CA ASP A 85 17.13 -19.30 18.31
C ASP A 85 16.00 -19.21 19.35
N GLY A 86 15.85 -20.25 20.18
CA GLY A 86 14.88 -20.25 21.30
C GLY A 86 13.47 -20.77 20.95
N GLY A 87 13.26 -21.35 19.76
CA GLY A 87 12.07 -22.15 19.45
C GLY A 87 10.76 -21.36 19.26
N VAL A 88 10.81 -20.03 19.28
CA VAL A 88 9.65 -19.13 19.25
C VAL A 88 8.76 -19.35 18.02
N VAL A 89 9.33 -19.51 16.83
CA VAL A 89 8.58 -19.76 15.59
C VAL A 89 7.76 -21.05 15.73
N THR A 90 8.38 -22.11 16.24
CA THR A 90 7.74 -23.41 16.45
C THR A 90 6.59 -23.32 17.44
N ALA A 91 6.81 -22.64 18.58
CA ALA A 91 5.78 -22.43 19.59
C ALA A 91 4.59 -21.64 19.03
N PHE A 92 4.85 -20.60 18.23
CA PHE A 92 3.78 -19.82 17.64
C PHE A 92 2.98 -20.60 16.60
N LEU A 93 3.64 -21.37 15.71
CA LEU A 93 2.96 -22.24 14.77
C LEU A 93 2.11 -23.31 15.47
N LYS A 94 2.62 -23.89 16.56
CA LYS A 94 1.88 -24.85 17.40
C LYS A 94 0.60 -24.22 17.93
N TYR A 95 0.69 -23.05 18.57
CA TYR A 95 -0.47 -22.30 19.05
C TYR A 95 -1.49 -22.05 17.92
N LEU A 96 -1.05 -21.63 16.74
CA LEU A 96 -1.96 -21.34 15.62
C LEU A 96 -2.70 -22.58 15.10
N LEU A 97 -2.02 -23.74 15.06
CA LEU A 97 -2.63 -25.02 14.69
C LEU A 97 -3.62 -25.50 15.76
N GLU A 98 -3.21 -25.53 17.03
CA GLU A 98 -4.04 -26.02 18.15
C GLU A 98 -5.27 -25.15 18.38
N SER A 99 -5.17 -23.84 18.15
CA SER A 99 -6.31 -22.92 18.23
C SER A 99 -7.19 -22.90 16.98
N GLY A 100 -6.90 -23.72 15.96
CA GLY A 100 -7.68 -23.82 14.73
C GLY A 100 -7.66 -22.54 13.88
N LYS A 101 -6.65 -21.69 14.04
CA LYS A 101 -6.51 -20.45 13.26
C LYS A 101 -5.94 -20.67 11.88
N ILE A 102 -5.21 -21.77 11.71
CA ILE A 102 -4.66 -22.25 10.44
C ILE A 102 -4.89 -23.76 10.33
N ASP A 103 -5.04 -24.24 9.10
CA ASP A 103 -5.15 -25.67 8.78
C ASP A 103 -3.77 -26.32 8.57
N GLY A 104 -2.74 -25.48 8.32
CA GLY A 104 -1.38 -25.93 8.09
C GLY A 104 -0.39 -24.77 8.06
N ALA A 105 0.90 -25.10 8.18
CA ALA A 105 1.99 -24.15 8.07
C ALA A 105 2.93 -24.52 6.92
N ILE A 106 3.39 -23.52 6.18
CA ILE A 106 4.44 -23.66 5.17
C ILE A 106 5.76 -23.22 5.79
N VAL A 107 6.67 -24.17 5.95
CA VAL A 107 8.01 -23.93 6.51
C VAL A 107 9.09 -24.46 5.57
N VAL A 108 10.35 -24.11 5.85
CA VAL A 108 11.50 -24.57 5.08
C VAL A 108 12.15 -25.76 5.79
N GLY A 109 11.96 -26.95 5.24
CA GLY A 109 12.66 -28.17 5.61
C GLY A 109 14.03 -28.29 4.92
N LYS A 110 14.63 -29.47 5.01
CA LYS A 110 15.79 -29.87 4.21
C LYS A 110 15.57 -31.25 3.62
N ASP A 111 16.13 -31.51 2.45
CA ASP A 111 16.32 -32.88 1.97
C ASP A 111 17.57 -33.52 2.60
N GLU A 112 17.89 -34.74 2.18
CA GLU A 112 19.06 -35.52 2.64
C GLU A 112 20.41 -34.84 2.34
N PHE A 113 20.43 -33.84 1.46
CA PHE A 113 21.63 -33.11 1.05
C PHE A 113 21.64 -31.67 1.59
N TRP A 114 20.82 -31.35 2.60
CA TRP A 114 20.65 -29.97 3.10
C TRP A 114 20.10 -28.97 2.07
N LYS A 115 19.57 -29.44 0.94
CA LYS A 115 18.88 -28.57 0.00
C LYS A 115 17.56 -28.12 0.64
N PRO A 116 17.27 -26.82 0.72
CA PRO A 116 16.06 -26.34 1.36
C PRO A 116 14.84 -26.69 0.52
N VAL A 117 13.88 -27.37 1.13
CA VAL A 117 12.60 -27.73 0.49
C VAL A 117 11.46 -27.12 1.27
N SER A 118 10.50 -26.51 0.58
CA SER A 118 9.27 -26.08 1.24
C SER A 118 8.46 -27.31 1.63
N MET A 119 7.96 -27.34 2.86
CA MET A 119 7.16 -28.44 3.40
C MET A 119 5.87 -27.93 4.01
N ILE A 120 4.82 -28.76 3.91
CA ILE A 120 3.53 -28.54 4.56
C ILE A 120 3.59 -29.22 5.91
N VAL A 121 3.24 -28.50 6.95
CA VAL A 121 3.22 -28.97 8.33
C VAL A 121 1.79 -28.93 8.83
N LEU A 122 1.28 -30.09 9.24
CA LEU A 122 -0.09 -30.27 9.73
C LEU A 122 -0.14 -30.65 11.22
N SER A 123 1.00 -31.03 11.81
CA SER A 123 1.08 -31.53 13.18
C SER A 123 2.35 -31.06 13.88
N GLU A 124 2.36 -31.06 15.21
CA GLU A 124 3.52 -30.68 16.03
C GLU A 124 4.79 -31.45 15.67
N LYS A 125 4.67 -32.78 15.48
CA LYS A 125 5.79 -33.66 15.12
C LYS A 125 6.43 -33.27 13.78
N ASP A 126 5.66 -32.68 12.87
CA ASP A 126 6.16 -32.24 11.58
C ASP A 126 6.82 -30.85 11.65
N ILE A 127 6.46 -30.00 12.63
CA ILE A 127 7.09 -28.67 12.78
C ILE A 127 8.59 -28.81 13.06
N LEU A 128 8.99 -29.79 13.89
CA LEU A 128 10.38 -30.01 14.28
C LEU A 128 11.30 -30.35 13.09
N LYS A 129 10.76 -30.93 12.01
CA LYS A 129 11.53 -31.22 10.78
C LYS A 129 12.04 -29.93 10.08
N GLY A 130 11.38 -28.81 10.33
CA GLY A 130 11.74 -27.49 9.79
C GLY A 130 12.68 -26.65 10.65
N SER A 131 12.95 -27.03 11.91
CA SER A 131 13.45 -26.12 12.95
C SER A 131 14.91 -25.64 12.81
N LYS A 132 15.74 -26.33 12.02
CA LYS A 132 17.16 -25.98 11.81
C LYS A 132 17.34 -24.90 10.75
N SER A 133 18.38 -24.07 10.85
CA SER A 133 18.68 -23.04 9.85
C SER A 133 19.12 -23.62 8.52
N LYS A 134 18.68 -22.98 7.44
CA LYS A 134 19.16 -23.24 6.09
C LYS A 134 19.53 -21.93 5.43
N TYR A 135 20.77 -21.82 4.97
CA TYR A 135 21.33 -20.58 4.42
C TYR A 135 21.34 -20.53 2.89
N THR A 136 20.72 -21.50 2.23
CA THR A 136 20.62 -21.62 0.77
C THR A 136 19.18 -21.38 0.29
N VAL A 137 18.94 -21.43 -1.02
CA VAL A 137 17.68 -21.03 -1.66
C VAL A 137 16.57 -22.06 -1.42
N SER A 138 15.40 -21.62 -0.94
CA SER A 138 14.18 -22.44 -0.86
C SER A 138 13.10 -21.96 -1.83
N THR A 139 12.28 -22.89 -2.32
CA THR A 139 11.08 -22.60 -3.11
C THR A 139 9.84 -22.42 -2.22
N LEU A 140 8.69 -22.11 -2.81
CA LEU A 140 7.40 -22.00 -2.12
C LEU A 140 6.37 -23.03 -2.63
N ASP A 141 6.82 -24.09 -3.29
CA ASP A 141 5.95 -25.05 -4.00
C ASP A 141 4.93 -25.73 -3.07
N ALA A 142 5.28 -25.90 -1.79
CA ALA A 142 4.38 -26.41 -0.77
C ALA A 142 3.11 -25.57 -0.60
N LEU A 143 3.16 -24.25 -0.84
CA LEU A 143 1.98 -23.39 -0.76
C LEU A 143 0.96 -23.71 -1.86
N ARG A 144 1.42 -24.01 -3.07
CA ARG A 144 0.57 -24.46 -4.17
C ARG A 144 -0.03 -25.83 -3.87
N LYS A 145 0.81 -26.78 -3.43
CA LYS A 145 0.37 -28.12 -3.03
C LYS A 145 -0.66 -28.08 -1.89
N ALA A 146 -0.51 -27.17 -0.92
CA ALA A 146 -1.47 -27.01 0.16
C ALA A 146 -2.87 -26.62 -0.34
N GLY A 147 -2.96 -25.74 -1.35
CA GLY A 147 -4.23 -25.39 -1.98
C GLY A 147 -4.84 -26.55 -2.77
N GLU A 148 -4.01 -27.35 -3.44
CA GLU A 148 -4.40 -28.57 -4.14
C GLU A 148 -4.91 -29.65 -3.16
N MET A 149 -4.30 -29.75 -1.97
CA MET A 149 -4.75 -30.61 -0.86
C MET A 149 -6.02 -30.10 -0.16
N GLY A 150 -6.50 -28.90 -0.49
CA GLY A 150 -7.73 -28.35 0.06
C GLY A 150 -7.59 -27.61 1.38
N LEU A 151 -6.37 -27.25 1.80
CA LEU A 151 -6.20 -26.33 2.94
C LEU A 151 -6.81 -24.97 2.60
N GLU A 152 -7.48 -24.33 3.56
CA GLU A 152 -8.11 -23.03 3.38
C GLU A 152 -7.27 -21.90 3.94
N LYS A 153 -6.69 -22.09 5.14
CA LYS A 153 -5.89 -21.07 5.85
C LYS A 153 -4.53 -21.63 6.23
N VAL A 154 -3.47 -20.89 5.88
CA VAL A 154 -2.11 -21.29 6.23
C VAL A 154 -1.29 -20.17 6.86
N ALA A 155 -0.34 -20.54 7.72
CA ALA A 155 0.77 -19.67 8.09
C ALA A 155 1.96 -19.94 7.17
N VAL A 156 2.74 -18.92 6.83
CA VAL A 156 3.99 -19.08 6.07
C VAL A 156 5.15 -18.46 6.83
N VAL A 157 6.17 -19.27 7.09
CA VAL A 157 7.46 -18.80 7.61
C VAL A 157 8.37 -18.53 6.43
N GLY A 158 8.87 -17.31 6.31
CA GLY A 158 9.62 -16.90 5.14
C GLY A 158 10.72 -15.88 5.41
N LEU A 159 11.71 -15.86 4.52
CA LEU A 159 12.72 -14.82 4.49
C LEU A 159 12.14 -13.52 3.93
N PRO A 160 12.78 -12.34 4.15
CA PRO A 160 12.23 -11.05 3.72
C PRO A 160 11.81 -11.05 2.23
N CYS A 161 12.60 -11.65 1.35
CA CYS A 161 12.28 -11.73 -0.08
C CYS A 161 11.00 -12.54 -0.40
N GLN A 162 10.69 -13.59 0.37
CA GLN A 162 9.45 -14.37 0.25
C GLN A 162 8.28 -13.59 0.87
N ILE A 163 8.47 -13.01 2.06
CA ILE A 163 7.45 -12.19 2.72
C ILE A 163 7.01 -11.03 1.82
N ASN A 164 7.94 -10.36 1.14
CA ASN A 164 7.61 -9.29 0.19
C ASN A 164 6.74 -9.81 -0.97
N GLY A 165 7.05 -10.97 -1.55
CA GLY A 165 6.24 -11.57 -2.62
C GLY A 165 4.87 -12.04 -2.15
N LEU A 166 4.81 -12.69 -0.98
CA LEU A 166 3.58 -13.23 -0.40
C LEU A 166 2.62 -12.13 0.08
N ARG A 167 3.13 -11.06 0.71
CA ARG A 167 2.31 -9.90 1.08
C ARG A 167 1.78 -9.20 -0.16
N LYS A 168 2.58 -9.08 -1.23
CA LYS A 168 2.07 -8.60 -2.53
C LYS A 168 0.97 -9.48 -3.10
N LEU A 169 1.05 -10.79 -2.91
CA LEU A 169 0.01 -11.72 -3.33
C LEU A 169 -1.29 -11.52 -2.52
N GLN A 170 -1.21 -11.36 -1.20
CA GLN A 170 -2.38 -11.04 -0.35
C GLN A 170 -3.05 -9.72 -0.79
N TYR A 171 -2.25 -8.74 -1.21
CA TYR A 171 -2.71 -7.44 -1.68
C TYR A 171 -2.89 -7.34 -3.19
N PHE A 172 -2.76 -8.46 -3.92
CA PHE A 172 -2.83 -8.48 -5.38
C PHE A 172 -4.11 -7.82 -5.91
N PRO A 173 -5.33 -8.08 -5.36
CA PRO A 173 -6.54 -7.41 -5.85
C PRO A 173 -6.45 -5.88 -5.83
N TYR A 174 -5.72 -5.29 -4.89
CA TYR A 174 -5.56 -3.84 -4.75
C TYR A 174 -4.36 -3.27 -5.50
N HIS A 175 -3.45 -4.13 -6.00
CA HIS A 175 -2.15 -3.74 -6.56
C HIS A 175 -1.98 -4.15 -8.03
N ALA A 176 -2.76 -5.13 -8.49
CA ALA A 176 -2.69 -5.69 -9.83
C ALA A 176 -3.40 -4.81 -10.86
N LYS A 177 -2.83 -4.71 -12.06
CA LYS A 177 -3.52 -4.03 -13.17
C LYS A 177 -4.62 -4.92 -13.76
N HIS A 178 -4.44 -6.24 -13.62
CA HIS A 178 -5.27 -7.26 -14.23
C HIS A 178 -5.94 -8.16 -13.19
N ASP A 179 -7.07 -8.78 -13.56
CA ASP A 179 -7.68 -9.83 -12.74
C ASP A 179 -6.71 -11.03 -12.64
N PRO A 180 -6.92 -11.94 -11.67
CA PRO A 180 -6.16 -13.19 -11.61
C PRO A 180 -6.12 -13.89 -12.97
N GLU A 181 -4.94 -14.41 -13.29
CA GLU A 181 -4.74 -15.11 -14.55
C GLU A 181 -5.41 -16.48 -14.53
N LEU A 182 -6.14 -16.79 -15.60
CA LEU A 182 -6.74 -18.09 -15.83
C LEU A 182 -5.77 -19.00 -16.59
N GLY A 183 -5.75 -20.26 -16.21
CA GLY A 183 -5.02 -21.33 -16.89
C GLY A 183 -5.72 -21.77 -18.18
N ARG A 184 -5.09 -22.72 -18.88
CA ARG A 184 -5.66 -23.41 -20.04
C ARG A 184 -6.98 -24.13 -19.71
N ASP A 185 -7.19 -24.46 -18.44
CA ASP A 185 -8.40 -25.04 -17.88
C ASP A 185 -9.50 -24.01 -17.54
N GLY A 186 -9.24 -22.72 -17.80
CA GLY A 186 -10.16 -21.62 -17.50
C GLY A 186 -10.24 -21.25 -16.01
N LYS A 187 -9.35 -21.78 -15.15
CA LYS A 187 -9.38 -21.54 -13.70
C LYS A 187 -8.12 -20.78 -13.23
N PRO A 188 -8.22 -19.93 -12.21
CA PRO A 188 -7.05 -19.34 -11.58
C PRO A 188 -6.30 -20.38 -10.75
N VAL A 189 -5.04 -20.10 -10.37
CA VAL A 189 -4.35 -20.93 -9.37
C VAL A 189 -5.16 -20.93 -8.07
N LYS A 190 -5.41 -22.13 -7.54
CA LYS A 190 -5.96 -22.30 -6.21
C LYS A 190 -4.84 -22.24 -5.18
N LEU A 191 -4.75 -21.12 -4.46
CA LEU A 191 -3.86 -20.97 -3.31
C LEU A 191 -4.69 -20.85 -2.02
N PRO A 192 -4.23 -21.42 -0.90
CA PRO A 192 -4.88 -21.20 0.38
C PRO A 192 -4.73 -19.72 0.78
N LYS A 193 -5.64 -19.24 1.62
CA LYS A 193 -5.51 -17.93 2.23
C LYS A 193 -4.27 -17.94 3.14
N ILE A 194 -3.31 -17.10 2.82
CA ILE A 194 -2.17 -16.84 3.71
C ILE A 194 -2.73 -16.03 4.88
N GLU A 195 -2.96 -16.68 6.01
CA GLU A 195 -3.57 -16.07 7.18
C GLU A 195 -2.53 -15.32 8.03
N TYR A 196 -1.33 -15.92 8.16
CA TYR A 196 -0.20 -15.38 8.91
C TYR A 196 1.11 -15.42 8.10
N LEU A 197 1.87 -14.33 8.15
CA LEU A 197 3.22 -14.23 7.63
C LEU A 197 4.21 -14.05 8.79
N ILE A 198 5.06 -15.05 9.01
CA ILE A 198 6.12 -15.04 10.01
C ILE A 198 7.43 -14.80 9.29
N GLY A 199 8.00 -13.61 9.46
CA GLY A 199 9.24 -13.19 8.82
C GLY A 199 10.45 -13.58 9.64
N LEU A 200 11.51 -14.06 8.98
CA LEU A 200 12.80 -14.30 9.63
C LEU A 200 13.78 -13.17 9.34
N PHE A 201 14.65 -12.85 10.30
CA PHE A 201 15.79 -11.97 10.05
C PHE A 201 16.76 -12.64 9.07
N CYS A 202 17.25 -11.88 8.10
CA CYS A 202 18.10 -12.42 7.06
C CYS A 202 19.07 -11.36 6.55
N MET A 203 20.36 -11.64 6.59
CA MET A 203 21.35 -10.81 5.89
C MET A 203 21.52 -11.22 4.43
N GLU A 204 21.75 -12.50 4.19
CA GLU A 204 22.00 -13.04 2.86
C GLU A 204 21.69 -14.53 2.79
N LYS A 205 21.71 -15.04 1.56
CA LYS A 205 21.62 -16.46 1.21
C LYS A 205 22.82 -16.78 0.34
N PHE A 206 23.30 -18.01 0.44
CA PHE A 206 24.42 -18.51 -0.34
C PHE A 206 23.95 -19.36 -1.52
N GLU A 207 24.75 -19.39 -2.58
CA GLU A 207 24.57 -20.32 -3.69
C GLU A 207 24.86 -21.74 -3.20
N TYR A 208 23.94 -22.67 -3.46
CA TYR A 208 24.04 -24.04 -2.94
C TYR A 208 25.28 -24.77 -3.45
N ASN A 209 25.60 -24.60 -4.74
CA ASN A 209 26.79 -25.21 -5.34
C ASN A 209 28.08 -24.65 -4.73
N SER A 210 28.15 -23.33 -4.53
CA SER A 210 29.31 -22.70 -3.87
C SER A 210 29.48 -23.20 -2.43
N LEU A 211 28.40 -23.32 -1.65
CA LEU A 211 28.47 -23.90 -0.31
C LEU A 211 29.01 -25.34 -0.35
N LYS A 212 28.50 -26.17 -1.26
CA LYS A 212 28.95 -27.57 -1.41
C LYS A 212 30.44 -27.66 -1.78
N GLU A 213 30.90 -26.81 -2.69
CA GLU A 213 32.30 -26.73 -3.10
C GLU A 213 33.20 -26.30 -1.93
N VAL A 214 32.79 -25.28 -1.17
CA VAL A 214 33.54 -24.81 0.01
C VAL A 214 33.58 -25.90 1.08
N LEU A 215 32.47 -26.54 1.43
CA LEU A 215 32.46 -27.65 2.40
C LEU A 215 33.40 -28.78 1.97
N SER A 216 33.42 -29.10 0.68
CA SER A 216 34.31 -30.12 0.12
C SER A 216 35.80 -29.74 0.26
N LYS A 217 36.16 -28.46 0.11
CA LYS A 217 37.53 -27.97 0.37
C LYS A 217 37.98 -28.18 1.82
N TYR A 218 37.04 -28.15 2.76
CA TYR A 218 37.28 -28.41 4.19
C TYR A 218 37.14 -29.89 4.58
N GLY A 219 37.00 -30.78 3.59
CA GLY A 219 36.83 -32.21 3.78
C GLY A 219 35.53 -32.58 4.51
N ILE A 220 34.47 -31.79 4.30
CA ILE A 220 33.14 -32.02 4.91
C ILE A 220 32.18 -32.47 3.81
N ASP A 221 31.64 -33.68 3.92
CA ASP A 221 30.45 -34.05 3.13
C ASP A 221 29.24 -33.35 3.75
N ILE A 222 28.47 -32.65 2.91
CA ILE A 222 27.25 -31.95 3.33
C ILE A 222 26.22 -32.90 3.98
N LYS A 223 26.24 -34.18 3.62
CA LYS A 223 25.35 -35.21 4.20
C LYS A 223 25.59 -35.42 5.69
N ASP A 224 26.84 -35.29 6.12
CA ASP A 224 27.25 -35.55 7.51
C ASP A 224 26.98 -34.34 8.42
N VAL A 225 26.62 -33.18 7.85
CA VAL A 225 26.38 -31.97 8.62
C VAL A 225 25.14 -32.11 9.49
N GLU A 226 25.28 -31.78 10.78
CA GLU A 226 24.21 -31.84 11.77
C GLU A 226 23.50 -30.49 11.93
N LYS A 227 24.26 -29.39 11.88
CA LYS A 227 23.78 -28.02 12.09
C LYS A 227 24.70 -27.02 11.38
N PHE A 228 24.10 -25.95 10.84
CA PHE A 228 24.79 -24.72 10.48
C PHE A 228 24.41 -23.59 11.45
N ASP A 229 25.35 -22.71 11.72
CA ASP A 229 25.13 -21.48 12.49
C ASP A 229 26.01 -20.35 11.92
N ILE A 230 25.69 -19.08 12.19
CA ILE A 230 26.51 -17.94 11.75
C ILE A 230 26.85 -17.07 12.94
N LYS A 231 28.15 -16.91 13.21
CA LYS A 231 28.64 -16.03 14.29
C LYS A 231 29.86 -15.24 13.81
N LYS A 232 29.83 -13.92 14.02
CA LYS A 232 30.96 -12.99 13.77
C LYS A 232 31.59 -13.07 12.36
N GLY A 233 30.82 -13.42 11.33
CA GLY A 233 31.32 -13.49 9.95
C GLY A 233 31.81 -14.85 9.50
N ASN A 234 31.70 -15.89 10.35
CA ASN A 234 32.00 -17.27 10.01
C ASN A 234 30.71 -18.11 9.96
N LEU A 235 30.67 -19.07 9.03
CA LEU A 235 29.74 -20.20 9.06
C LEU A 235 30.32 -21.26 10.00
N LEU A 236 29.57 -21.58 11.05
CA LEU A 236 29.88 -22.66 11.98
C LEU A 236 29.20 -23.94 11.46
N VAL A 237 29.99 -24.95 11.16
CA VAL A 237 29.52 -26.26 10.66
C VAL A 237 29.74 -27.30 11.74
N TYR A 238 28.66 -27.91 12.21
CA TYR A 238 28.70 -28.98 13.19
C TYR A 238 28.60 -30.31 12.46
N VAL A 239 29.64 -31.15 12.56
CA VAL A 239 29.74 -32.45 11.87
C VAL A 239 30.36 -33.45 12.85
N ASN A 240 29.74 -34.61 13.06
CA ASN A 240 30.23 -35.67 13.97
C ASN A 240 30.57 -35.16 15.39
N GLY A 241 29.77 -34.24 15.94
CA GLY A 241 30.04 -33.60 17.23
C GLY A 241 31.19 -32.57 17.26
N GLU A 242 31.94 -32.39 16.15
CA GLU A 242 32.98 -31.38 16.02
C GLU A 242 32.44 -30.09 15.38
N LYS A 243 33.04 -28.96 15.73
CA LYS A 243 32.71 -27.64 15.17
C LYS A 243 33.84 -27.16 14.27
N LYS A 244 33.54 -26.93 12.99
CA LYS A 244 34.44 -26.28 12.01
C LYS A 244 33.96 -24.87 11.72
N GLU A 245 34.90 -23.93 11.54
CA GLU A 245 34.59 -22.54 11.16
C GLU A 245 35.07 -22.27 9.72
N ILE A 246 34.20 -21.67 8.91
CA ILE A 246 34.47 -21.32 7.52
C ILE A 246 34.19 -19.82 7.34
N ASP A 247 35.09 -19.05 6.72
CA ASP A 247 34.85 -17.63 6.46
C ASP A 247 33.70 -17.48 5.44
N LEU A 248 32.69 -16.67 5.77
CA LEU A 248 31.56 -16.43 4.86
C LEU A 248 31.97 -15.80 3.53
N LYS A 249 33.13 -15.12 3.47
CA LYS A 249 33.65 -14.52 2.23
C LYS A 249 34.03 -15.56 1.18
N GLU A 250 34.30 -16.80 1.59
CA GLU A 250 34.63 -17.89 0.66
C GLU A 250 33.39 -18.45 -0.05
N ILE A 251 32.20 -18.17 0.47
CA ILE A 251 30.94 -18.69 -0.04
C ILE A 251 30.24 -17.61 -0.85
N GLU A 252 29.91 -17.93 -2.10
CA GLU A 252 29.24 -17.00 -2.98
C GLU A 252 27.81 -16.70 -2.50
N ILE A 253 27.49 -15.42 -2.35
CA ILE A 253 26.14 -14.97 -2.01
C ILE A 253 25.26 -14.92 -3.26
N CYS A 254 23.97 -15.18 -3.08
CA CYS A 254 22.99 -15.01 -4.14
C CYS A 254 23.02 -13.55 -4.67
N SER A 255 23.14 -13.38 -5.99
CA SER A 255 23.27 -12.06 -6.62
C SER A 255 22.15 -11.08 -6.21
N GLY A 256 20.90 -11.56 -6.14
CA GLY A 256 19.75 -10.76 -5.73
C GLY A 256 19.74 -10.32 -4.26
N CYS A 257 20.61 -10.87 -3.41
CA CYS A 257 20.82 -10.42 -2.03
C CYS A 257 21.57 -9.07 -1.97
N LYS A 258 22.41 -8.77 -2.99
CA LYS A 258 23.03 -7.44 -3.15
C LYS A 258 21.99 -6.36 -3.46
N MET A 259 20.94 -6.73 -4.18
CA MET A 259 19.79 -5.87 -4.47
C MET A 259 18.72 -5.85 -3.35
N CYS A 260 19.00 -6.45 -2.18
CA CYS A 260 18.05 -6.52 -1.06
C CYS A 260 18.34 -5.47 0.00
N ARG A 261 17.30 -4.75 0.43
CA ARG A 261 17.35 -3.71 1.47
C ARG A 261 16.61 -4.09 2.76
N ASP A 262 15.89 -5.20 2.76
CA ASP A 262 15.02 -5.62 3.88
C ASP A 262 15.72 -6.71 4.70
N PHE A 263 16.04 -6.41 5.96
CA PHE A 263 16.77 -7.30 6.87
C PHE A 263 15.82 -8.16 7.71
N ASP A 264 14.78 -7.54 8.25
CA ASP A 264 13.93 -8.05 9.32
C ASP A 264 12.49 -8.26 8.86
N ALA A 265 12.28 -8.46 7.55
CA ALA A 265 11.00 -8.80 6.94
C ALA A 265 9.88 -7.83 7.33
N GLU A 266 10.04 -6.56 6.95
CA GLU A 266 9.17 -5.47 7.42
C GLU A 266 7.68 -5.60 7.05
N LEU A 267 7.35 -6.50 6.12
CA LEU A 267 5.98 -6.78 5.68
C LEU A 267 5.36 -8.04 6.33
N ALA A 268 6.05 -8.66 7.28
CA ALA A 268 5.51 -9.79 8.05
C ALA A 268 4.46 -9.31 9.07
N ASP A 269 3.66 -10.23 9.59
CA ASP A 269 2.81 -9.97 10.76
C ASP A 269 3.64 -9.90 12.04
N VAL A 270 4.64 -10.78 12.11
CA VAL A 270 5.67 -10.81 13.14
C VAL A 270 7.01 -11.17 12.50
N SER A 271 8.07 -10.50 12.92
CA SER A 271 9.44 -10.80 12.50
C SER A 271 10.24 -11.38 13.66
N ILE A 272 11.00 -12.44 13.40
CA ILE A 272 11.72 -13.18 14.44
C ILE A 272 13.18 -13.38 14.00
N GLY A 273 14.11 -13.21 14.94
CA GLY A 273 15.52 -13.50 14.72
C GLY A 273 16.34 -13.37 16.00
N SER A 274 17.60 -13.78 15.97
CA SER A 274 18.47 -13.81 17.17
C SER A 274 19.17 -12.50 17.52
N VAL A 275 19.07 -11.47 16.66
CA VAL A 275 19.82 -10.22 16.85
C VAL A 275 19.03 -9.25 17.72
N GLY A 276 19.66 -8.77 18.78
CA GLY A 276 19.08 -7.80 19.72
C GLY A 276 18.53 -8.47 20.98
N SER A 277 18.54 -9.80 21.07
CA SER A 277 18.13 -10.57 22.24
C SER A 277 19.34 -11.20 22.95
N PRO A 278 19.20 -11.56 24.24
CA PRO A 278 20.19 -12.38 24.94
C PRO A 278 20.43 -13.75 24.28
N ASP A 279 21.58 -14.36 24.54
CA ASP A 279 21.92 -15.69 24.02
C ASP A 279 20.86 -16.73 24.41
N GLY A 280 20.39 -17.49 23.42
CA GLY A 280 19.33 -18.50 23.59
C GLY A 280 17.90 -17.96 23.53
N TYR A 281 17.71 -16.64 23.36
CA TYR A 281 16.42 -16.00 23.09
C TYR A 281 16.31 -15.56 21.63
N SER A 282 15.08 -15.36 21.18
CA SER A 282 14.75 -14.70 19.91
C SER A 282 14.21 -13.30 20.17
N THR A 283 14.67 -12.33 19.39
CA THR A 283 13.99 -11.05 19.17
C THR A 283 12.73 -11.25 18.33
N ILE A 284 11.67 -10.55 18.72
CA ILE A 284 10.35 -10.53 18.11
C ILE A 284 9.98 -9.07 17.82
N ILE A 285 9.66 -8.77 16.56
CA ILE A 285 9.09 -7.49 16.14
C ILE A 285 7.65 -7.74 15.72
N ILE A 286 6.69 -7.31 16.54
CA ILE A 286 5.26 -7.41 16.22
C ILE A 286 4.87 -6.23 15.32
N ARG A 287 4.25 -6.55 14.17
CA ARG A 287 3.93 -5.54 13.16
C ARG A 287 2.45 -5.35 12.88
N THR A 288 1.64 -6.40 12.95
CA THR A 288 0.20 -6.31 12.70
C THR A 288 -0.60 -6.75 13.91
N LYS A 289 -1.91 -6.46 13.91
CA LYS A 289 -2.84 -6.95 14.93
C LYS A 289 -2.81 -8.49 15.05
N LYS A 290 -2.62 -9.20 13.93
CA LYS A 290 -2.47 -10.66 13.93
C LYS A 290 -1.16 -11.10 14.58
N GLY A 291 -0.08 -10.36 14.35
CA GLY A 291 1.21 -10.62 14.98
C GLY A 291 1.16 -10.50 16.51
N GLU A 292 0.26 -9.70 17.08
CA GLU A 292 0.09 -9.57 18.54
C GLU A 292 -0.30 -10.88 19.22
N GLU A 293 -0.84 -11.85 18.49
CA GLU A 293 -1.25 -13.14 19.03
C GLU A 293 -0.08 -14.03 19.47
N ILE A 294 1.15 -13.71 19.05
CA ILE A 294 2.35 -14.43 19.49
C ILE A 294 2.53 -14.43 21.02
N LYS A 295 1.98 -13.42 21.71
CA LYS A 295 1.95 -13.35 23.17
C LYS A 295 1.20 -14.50 23.85
N ASN A 296 0.32 -15.18 23.10
CA ASN A 296 -0.43 -16.34 23.60
C ASN A 296 0.40 -17.64 23.47
N ALA A 297 1.50 -17.61 22.71
CA ALA A 297 2.36 -18.75 22.48
C ALA A 297 3.65 -18.71 23.31
N VAL A 298 4.15 -17.52 23.65
CA VAL A 298 5.39 -17.33 24.41
C VAL A 298 5.28 -16.11 25.34
N GLU A 299 5.99 -16.15 26.46
CA GLU A 299 6.12 -15.00 27.36
C GLU A 299 7.06 -13.96 26.74
N LEU A 300 6.52 -12.75 26.51
CA LEU A 300 7.26 -11.64 25.91
C LEU A 300 7.98 -10.82 26.98
N LYS A 301 9.26 -10.54 26.75
CA LYS A 301 10.10 -9.73 27.62
C LYS A 301 10.60 -8.49 26.88
N GLU A 302 10.74 -7.38 27.61
CA GLU A 302 11.29 -6.12 27.11
C GLU A 302 12.79 -6.03 27.35
N GLY A 303 13.47 -5.12 26.63
CA GLY A 303 14.93 -4.94 26.71
C GLY A 303 15.68 -5.46 25.49
N VAL A 304 15.05 -5.42 24.30
CA VAL A 304 15.72 -5.71 23.03
C VAL A 304 16.73 -4.60 22.72
N ASP A 305 17.95 -4.96 22.33
CA ASP A 305 18.93 -4.04 21.78
C ASP A 305 18.55 -3.65 20.33
N ILE A 306 17.80 -2.56 20.22
CA ILE A 306 17.33 -2.00 18.94
C ILE A 306 18.51 -1.46 18.11
N GLU A 307 19.57 -0.95 18.76
CA GLU A 307 20.75 -0.42 18.06
C GLU A 307 21.48 -1.51 17.27
N ALA A 308 21.58 -2.72 17.84
CA ALA A 308 22.14 -3.88 17.15
C ALA A 308 21.33 -4.25 15.89
N ILE A 309 20.00 -4.20 15.96
CA ILE A 309 19.10 -4.46 14.81
C ILE A 309 19.29 -3.37 13.75
N ASP A 310 19.27 -2.11 14.15
CA ASP A 310 19.43 -0.97 13.25
C ASP A 310 20.81 -0.92 12.59
N LYS A 311 21.86 -1.35 13.29
CA LYS A 311 23.20 -1.52 12.71
C LYS A 311 23.17 -2.52 11.54
N LEU A 312 22.44 -3.62 11.67
CA LEU A 312 22.29 -4.60 10.59
C LEU A 312 21.39 -4.10 9.46
N ARG A 313 20.28 -3.42 9.76
CA ARG A 313 19.45 -2.74 8.74
C ARG A 313 20.30 -1.77 7.91
N LYS A 314 21.08 -0.90 8.58
CA LYS A 314 22.00 0.06 7.93
C LYS A 314 23.08 -0.63 7.11
N LYS A 315 23.70 -1.69 7.61
CA LYS A 315 24.70 -2.48 6.86
C LYS A 315 24.10 -3.07 5.57
N LYS A 316 22.88 -3.59 5.64
CA LYS A 316 22.18 -4.14 4.46
C LYS A 316 21.85 -3.06 3.44
N LEU A 317 21.34 -1.91 3.92
CA LEU A 317 21.03 -0.76 3.07
C LEU A 317 22.29 -0.18 2.41
N LYS A 318 23.42 -0.11 3.13
CA LYS A 318 24.71 0.33 2.60
C LYS A 318 25.16 -0.56 1.43
N ARG A 319 25.16 -1.88 1.61
CA ARG A 319 25.49 -2.84 0.54
C ARG A 319 24.59 -2.67 -0.69
N PHE A 320 23.29 -2.45 -0.47
CA PHE A 320 22.35 -2.17 -1.55
C PHE A 320 22.72 -0.88 -2.32
N LYS A 321 23.01 0.21 -1.61
CA LYS A 321 23.38 1.50 -2.25
C LYS A 321 24.68 1.37 -3.06
N GLU A 322 25.67 0.66 -2.51
CA GLU A 322 26.94 0.37 -3.20
C GLU A 322 26.71 -0.42 -4.50
N GLU A 323 25.86 -1.45 -4.48
CA GLU A 323 25.51 -2.23 -5.67
C GLU A 323 24.75 -1.38 -6.71
N VAL A 324 23.81 -0.53 -6.29
CA VAL A 324 23.09 0.37 -7.20
C VAL A 324 24.05 1.34 -7.87
N GLU A 325 24.99 1.92 -7.13
CA GLU A 325 25.98 2.85 -7.67
C GLU A 325 26.96 2.15 -8.61
N ARG A 326 27.40 0.93 -8.26
CA ARG A 326 28.22 0.10 -9.16
C ARG A 326 27.50 -0.14 -10.49
N ARG A 327 26.21 -0.50 -10.43
CA ARG A 327 25.38 -0.69 -11.64
C ARG A 327 25.19 0.59 -12.43
N ARG A 328 24.99 1.73 -11.75
CA ARG A 328 24.90 3.07 -12.39
C ARG A 328 26.16 3.37 -13.20
N LYS A 329 27.35 3.18 -12.60
CA LYS A 329 28.65 3.42 -13.25
C LYS A 329 28.90 2.48 -14.43
N ASN A 330 28.48 1.23 -14.30
CA ASN A 330 28.65 0.22 -15.35
C ASN A 330 27.53 0.22 -16.41
N ASN A 331 26.55 1.13 -16.30
CA ASN A 331 25.35 1.15 -17.13
C ASN A 331 24.59 -0.20 -17.16
N GLU A 332 24.60 -0.92 -16.02
CA GLU A 332 23.91 -2.19 -15.88
C GLU A 332 22.41 -1.97 -15.60
N PRO A 333 21.53 -2.86 -16.10
CA PRO A 333 20.09 -2.74 -15.85
C PRO A 333 19.72 -2.77 -14.36
N VAL A 334 18.78 -1.91 -13.99
CA VAL A 334 18.23 -1.79 -12.63
C VAL A 334 16.70 -1.69 -12.71
N SER A 335 16.02 -2.49 -11.90
CA SER A 335 14.56 -2.57 -11.89
C SER A 335 13.88 -1.39 -11.19
N PHE A 336 14.59 -0.68 -10.31
CA PHE A 336 14.09 0.43 -9.50
C PHE A 336 12.84 0.05 -8.68
N TYR A 337 12.74 -1.22 -8.27
CA TYR A 337 11.54 -1.75 -7.60
C TYR A 337 11.15 -0.99 -6.32
N TRP A 338 12.13 -0.33 -5.67
CA TRP A 338 11.95 0.44 -4.45
C TRP A 338 11.29 1.81 -4.67
N THR A 339 11.15 2.26 -5.92
CA THR A 339 10.34 3.45 -6.22
C THR A 339 8.89 3.30 -5.75
N ALA A 340 8.40 2.06 -5.69
CA ALA A 340 7.09 1.71 -5.13
C ALA A 340 7.04 1.68 -3.58
N ASP A 341 8.14 2.01 -2.91
CA ASP A 341 8.17 2.28 -1.46
C ASP A 341 7.59 3.68 -1.15
N TYR A 342 7.40 4.50 -2.18
CA TYR A 342 6.97 5.89 -2.09
C TYR A 342 5.66 6.15 -2.86
N GLY A 343 4.89 7.12 -2.37
CA GLY A 343 3.66 7.58 -3.02
C GLY A 343 3.93 8.58 -4.15
N GLY A 344 3.06 8.57 -5.17
CA GLY A 344 3.09 9.56 -6.25
C GLY A 344 4.17 9.33 -7.31
N ILE A 345 4.74 8.12 -7.39
CA ILE A 345 5.76 7.78 -8.38
C ILE A 345 5.16 6.95 -9.50
N GLY A 346 5.32 7.42 -10.74
CA GLY A 346 4.89 6.67 -11.92
C GLY A 346 5.98 6.61 -12.99
N LYS A 347 6.10 5.44 -13.63
CA LYS A 347 7.00 5.22 -14.75
C LYS A 347 6.40 5.81 -16.03
N ARG A 348 7.21 6.55 -16.78
CA ARG A 348 6.87 7.17 -18.06
C ARG A 348 7.16 6.23 -19.24
N ALA A 349 6.60 6.56 -20.40
CA ALA A 349 6.79 5.79 -21.63
C ALA A 349 8.25 5.76 -22.11
N ASP A 350 9.01 6.83 -21.85
CA ASP A 350 10.44 6.95 -22.16
C ASP A 350 11.35 6.22 -21.15
N GLY A 351 10.78 5.49 -20.18
CA GLY A 351 11.53 4.75 -19.16
C GLY A 351 11.94 5.56 -17.93
N THR A 352 11.81 6.89 -17.97
CA THR A 352 12.03 7.77 -16.80
C THR A 352 10.81 7.75 -15.86
N TYR A 353 10.85 8.56 -14.81
CA TYR A 353 9.80 8.65 -13.80
C TYR A 353 9.23 10.07 -13.71
N PHE A 354 7.99 10.16 -13.22
CA PHE A 354 7.46 11.40 -12.65
C PHE A 354 7.26 11.23 -11.14
N ILE A 355 7.38 12.33 -10.41
CA ILE A 355 7.12 12.44 -8.97
C ILE A 355 5.99 13.45 -8.78
N ARG A 356 4.84 12.99 -8.29
CA ARG A 356 3.68 13.83 -7.96
C ARG A 356 3.74 14.26 -6.50
N ILE A 357 3.81 15.57 -6.31
CA ILE A 357 3.65 16.22 -5.01
C ILE A 357 2.16 16.32 -4.73
N ARG A 358 1.72 15.86 -3.56
CA ARG A 358 0.33 15.96 -3.13
C ARG A 358 -0.02 17.45 -3.02
N ALA A 359 -1.16 17.82 -3.60
CA ALA A 359 -1.61 19.21 -3.58
C ALA A 359 -1.87 19.69 -2.14
N LYS A 360 -1.51 20.94 -1.84
CA LYS A 360 -1.89 21.59 -0.58
C LYS A 360 -3.40 21.90 -0.59
N PRO A 361 -4.06 22.01 0.57
CA PRO A 361 -5.47 22.40 0.64
C PRO A 361 -5.74 23.67 -0.17
N GLY A 362 -6.64 23.58 -1.17
CA GLY A 362 -6.96 24.70 -2.06
C GLY A 362 -5.88 25.10 -3.06
N GLY A 363 -4.75 24.38 -3.13
CA GLY A 363 -3.65 24.70 -4.05
C GLY A 363 -2.82 25.92 -3.63
N TRP A 364 -2.82 26.27 -2.33
CA TRP A 364 -2.01 27.37 -1.80
C TRP A 364 -0.61 26.90 -1.43
N TYR A 365 0.41 27.52 -2.00
CA TYR A 365 1.83 27.21 -1.77
C TYR A 365 2.58 28.47 -1.33
N THR A 366 3.59 28.31 -0.47
CA THR A 366 4.48 29.42 -0.11
C THR A 366 5.58 29.62 -1.14
N VAL A 367 6.24 30.78 -1.13
CA VAL A 367 7.35 31.08 -2.03
C VAL A 367 8.51 30.10 -1.80
N GLU A 368 8.78 29.74 -0.55
CA GLU A 368 9.83 28.80 -0.15
C GLU A 368 9.55 27.40 -0.68
N GLU A 369 8.30 26.94 -0.63
CA GLU A 369 7.89 25.65 -1.18
C GLU A 369 8.08 25.61 -2.70
N ILE A 370 7.74 26.69 -3.41
CA ILE A 370 7.95 26.78 -4.85
C ILE A 370 9.45 26.85 -5.20
N LYS A 371 10.25 27.61 -4.45
CA LYS A 371 11.71 27.65 -4.61
C LYS A 371 12.32 26.26 -4.45
N GLU A 372 11.91 25.50 -3.45
CA GLU A 372 12.39 24.12 -3.28
C GLU A 372 12.06 23.23 -4.49
N ILE A 373 10.84 23.33 -5.03
CA ILE A 373 10.44 22.58 -6.24
C ILE A 373 11.30 22.98 -7.44
N LEU A 374 11.60 24.29 -7.59
CA LEU A 374 12.47 24.80 -8.65
C LEU A 374 13.91 24.29 -8.49
N ASP A 375 14.50 24.39 -7.29
CA ASP A 375 15.86 23.92 -7.01
C ASP A 375 16.03 22.43 -7.33
N ILE A 376 15.01 21.62 -7.00
CA ILE A 376 14.99 20.20 -7.36
C ILE A 376 14.85 20.04 -8.88
N ALA A 377 13.94 20.77 -9.51
CA ALA A 377 13.75 20.67 -10.96
C ALA A 377 15.04 21.03 -11.72
N GLU A 378 15.75 22.08 -11.32
CA GLU A 378 17.04 22.45 -11.89
C GLU A 378 18.10 21.37 -11.64
N LYS A 379 18.28 20.94 -10.38
CA LYS A 379 19.31 19.96 -10.01
C LYS A 379 19.19 18.63 -10.78
N TYR A 380 17.98 18.15 -11.03
CA TYR A 380 17.74 16.88 -11.73
C TYR A 380 17.24 17.06 -13.17
N ASN A 381 17.34 18.27 -13.73
CA ASN A 381 16.86 18.62 -15.07
C ASN A 381 15.42 18.16 -15.34
N ALA A 382 14.56 18.31 -14.34
CA ALA A 382 13.16 17.91 -14.39
C ALA A 382 12.29 18.99 -15.02
N LYS A 383 11.25 18.56 -15.74
CA LYS A 383 10.17 19.46 -16.15
C LYS A 383 9.12 19.54 -15.05
N ILE A 384 8.54 20.72 -14.85
CA ILE A 384 7.43 20.90 -13.91
C ILE A 384 6.12 20.89 -14.68
N LYS A 385 5.14 20.12 -14.20
CA LYS A 385 3.76 20.15 -14.69
C LYS A 385 2.81 20.43 -13.53
N ILE A 386 1.89 21.38 -13.72
CA ILE A 386 0.79 21.64 -12.79
C ILE A 386 -0.38 20.71 -13.13
N THR A 387 -0.97 20.10 -12.12
CA THR A 387 -2.06 19.12 -12.26
C THR A 387 -3.44 19.78 -12.17
N ASP A 388 -4.47 19.08 -12.66
CA ASP A 388 -5.88 19.48 -12.57
C ASP A 388 -6.42 19.55 -11.14
N ARG A 389 -5.64 19.09 -10.16
CA ARG A 389 -5.95 19.16 -8.72
C ARG A 389 -5.04 20.13 -7.97
N ALA A 390 -4.45 21.09 -8.68
CA ALA A 390 -3.59 22.14 -8.13
C ALA A 390 -2.34 21.61 -7.40
N GLY A 391 -1.83 20.45 -7.80
CA GLY A 391 -0.53 19.91 -7.36
C GLY A 391 0.55 20.02 -8.43
N TYR A 392 1.81 19.80 -8.05
CA TYR A 392 2.97 19.80 -8.95
C TYR A 392 3.48 18.39 -9.24
N GLU A 393 3.95 18.17 -10.47
CA GLU A 393 4.67 16.97 -10.89
C GLU A 393 6.05 17.33 -11.43
N LEU A 394 7.06 16.61 -10.96
CA LEU A 394 8.41 16.64 -11.52
C LEU A 394 8.56 15.51 -12.53
N HIS A 395 9.04 15.82 -13.73
CA HIS A 395 8.98 14.95 -14.90
C HIS A 395 10.36 14.72 -15.50
N GLY A 396 10.66 13.49 -15.93
CA GLY A 396 11.93 13.16 -16.58
C GLY A 396 13.00 12.68 -15.61
N ILE A 397 12.58 12.19 -14.44
CA ILE A 397 13.47 11.80 -13.35
C ILE A 397 14.05 10.40 -13.62
N SER A 398 15.36 10.25 -13.48
CA SER A 398 15.99 8.93 -13.50
C SER A 398 15.56 8.09 -12.31
N GLY A 399 15.37 6.78 -12.51
CA GLY A 399 15.02 5.86 -11.42
C GLY A 399 16.04 5.83 -10.27
N PHE A 400 17.30 6.17 -10.56
CA PHE A 400 18.37 6.29 -9.57
C PHE A 400 18.13 7.44 -8.59
N ASP A 401 17.51 8.52 -9.04
CA ASP A 401 17.43 9.78 -8.30
C ASP A 401 16.07 9.97 -7.59
N VAL A 402 15.09 9.09 -7.86
CA VAL A 402 13.72 9.18 -7.28
C VAL A 402 13.74 9.19 -5.75
N GLU A 403 14.46 8.27 -5.13
CA GLU A 403 14.48 8.15 -3.66
C GLU A 403 15.06 9.41 -3.01
N ASP A 404 16.15 9.93 -3.56
CA ASP A 404 16.81 11.15 -3.08
C ASP A 404 15.87 12.37 -3.15
N ILE A 405 15.19 12.56 -4.28
CA ILE A 405 14.22 13.65 -4.46
C ILE A 405 13.05 13.52 -3.48
N VAL A 406 12.48 12.31 -3.32
CA VAL A 406 11.34 12.10 -2.41
C VAL A 406 11.73 12.39 -0.96
N LEU A 407 12.93 11.99 -0.53
CA LEU A 407 13.41 12.28 0.82
C LEU A 407 13.60 13.79 1.04
N ARG A 408 14.22 14.49 0.09
CA ARG A 408 14.39 15.96 0.13
C ARG A 408 13.05 16.71 0.19
N LEU A 409 12.07 16.31 -0.62
CA LEU A 409 10.72 16.90 -0.59
C LEU A 409 10.07 16.72 0.79
N ARG A 410 10.18 15.52 1.38
CA ARG A 410 9.61 15.22 2.70
C ARG A 410 10.23 16.06 3.82
N GLU A 411 11.54 16.27 3.79
CA GLU A 411 12.25 17.13 4.76
C GLU A 411 11.72 18.56 4.78
N LYS A 412 11.18 19.03 3.65
CA LYS A 412 10.59 20.36 3.48
C LYS A 412 9.07 20.40 3.67
N GLY A 413 8.46 19.31 4.13
CA GLY A 413 7.01 19.22 4.33
C GLY A 413 6.20 19.09 3.02
N LEU A 414 6.86 18.80 1.89
CA LEU A 414 6.23 18.49 0.61
C LEU A 414 6.06 16.98 0.49
N ILE A 415 4.84 16.51 0.71
CA ILE A 415 4.52 15.08 0.70
C ILE A 415 4.27 14.64 -0.75
N THR A 416 4.86 13.52 -1.17
CA THR A 416 4.55 12.89 -2.46
C THR A 416 3.38 11.92 -2.33
N GLY A 417 2.49 11.84 -3.33
CA GLY A 417 1.31 10.99 -3.23
C GLY A 417 0.17 11.37 -4.19
N SER A 418 -1.06 11.06 -3.78
CA SER A 418 -2.29 11.35 -4.56
C SER A 418 -2.38 10.57 -5.89
N GLU A 419 -1.96 9.31 -5.87
CA GLU A 419 -2.12 8.34 -6.96
C GLU A 419 -2.64 7.00 -6.43
N GLY A 420 -3.20 6.17 -7.29
CA GLY A 420 -3.67 4.83 -6.93
C GLY A 420 -5.06 4.79 -6.28
N PRO A 421 -5.40 3.63 -5.67
CA PRO A 421 -6.70 3.34 -5.05
C PRO A 421 -6.79 3.90 -3.63
N LEU A 422 -6.83 5.22 -3.53
CA LEU A 422 -6.90 5.96 -2.26
C LEU A 422 -7.63 7.29 -2.45
N VAL A 423 -7.89 7.98 -1.34
CA VAL A 423 -8.40 9.35 -1.32
C VAL A 423 -7.35 10.33 -1.86
N ARG A 424 -7.68 10.93 -3.01
CA ARG A 424 -6.85 11.92 -3.70
C ARG A 424 -6.89 13.26 -2.99
N ALA A 425 -5.86 14.08 -3.21
CA ALA A 425 -5.77 15.44 -2.67
C ALA A 425 -7.07 16.22 -2.94
N THR A 426 -7.66 16.80 -1.91
CA THR A 426 -8.93 17.51 -1.98
C THR A 426 -8.80 18.76 -2.86
N LEU A 427 -9.65 18.86 -3.87
CA LEU A 427 -9.68 20.01 -4.78
C LEU A 427 -10.62 21.06 -4.19
N ALA A 428 -10.17 22.31 -4.08
CA ALA A 428 -11.01 23.40 -3.58
C ALA A 428 -10.79 24.65 -4.41
N CYS A 429 -11.86 25.44 -4.60
CA CYS A 429 -11.74 26.80 -5.13
C CYS A 429 -11.25 27.77 -4.03
N PRO A 430 -10.99 29.06 -4.34
CA PRO A 430 -10.51 30.04 -3.35
C PRO A 430 -11.44 30.28 -2.14
N GLY A 431 -12.75 30.07 -2.29
CA GLY A 431 -13.73 30.18 -1.19
C GLY A 431 -13.91 31.58 -0.62
N ALA A 432 -14.68 31.69 0.48
CA ALA A 432 -15.04 32.96 1.11
C ALA A 432 -13.83 33.75 1.66
N GLY A 433 -12.70 33.09 1.94
CA GLY A 433 -11.47 33.76 2.37
C GLY A 433 -10.79 34.59 1.27
N ASN A 434 -11.08 34.33 -0.01
CA ASN A 434 -10.38 34.97 -1.13
C ASN A 434 -11.30 35.38 -2.31
N CYS A 435 -12.58 34.98 -2.31
CA CYS A 435 -13.52 35.24 -3.38
C CYS A 435 -14.77 35.96 -2.84
N SER A 436 -15.13 37.09 -3.46
CA SER A 436 -16.31 37.90 -3.10
C SER A 436 -17.65 37.18 -3.25
N SER A 437 -17.68 36.07 -4.00
CA SER A 437 -18.87 35.22 -4.16
C SER A 437 -18.85 33.98 -3.25
N GLY A 438 -17.81 33.78 -2.45
CA GLY A 438 -17.70 32.61 -1.58
C GLY A 438 -18.67 32.72 -0.40
N LEU A 439 -19.41 31.63 -0.14
CA LEU A 439 -20.33 31.49 0.99
C LEU A 439 -19.71 30.68 2.14
N ILE A 440 -18.74 29.83 1.84
CA ILE A 440 -18.04 28.97 2.82
C ILE A 440 -16.51 29.10 2.69
N ASN A 441 -15.79 28.85 3.79
CA ASN A 441 -14.34 28.74 3.79
C ASN A 441 -13.91 27.36 3.25
N THR A 442 -13.59 27.29 1.96
CA THR A 442 -13.23 26.04 1.29
C THR A 442 -11.86 25.51 1.70
N THR A 443 -10.89 26.38 1.96
CA THR A 443 -9.53 26.00 2.36
C THR A 443 -9.53 25.31 3.72
N GLU A 444 -10.30 25.84 4.67
CA GLU A 444 -10.44 25.26 6.00
C GLU A 444 -11.11 23.88 5.95
N LEU A 445 -12.24 23.75 5.25
CA LEU A 445 -12.88 22.45 5.07
C LEU A 445 -11.96 21.44 4.34
N ALA A 446 -11.24 21.90 3.31
CA ALA A 446 -10.26 21.05 2.63
C ALA A 446 -9.17 20.57 3.59
N LYS A 447 -8.71 21.42 4.51
CA LYS A 447 -7.71 21.06 5.52
C LYS A 447 -8.25 20.00 6.48
N ILE A 448 -9.47 20.17 7.01
CA ILE A 448 -10.13 19.18 7.87
C ILE A 448 -10.27 17.81 7.15
N ILE A 449 -10.68 17.83 5.89
CA ILE A 449 -10.82 16.61 5.07
C ILE A 449 -9.45 15.98 4.80
N GLU A 450 -8.43 16.76 4.48
CA GLU A 450 -7.07 16.26 4.26
C GLU A 450 -6.48 15.66 5.55
N ASP A 451 -6.65 16.31 6.69
CA ASP A 451 -6.12 15.83 7.98
C ASP A 451 -6.71 14.48 8.36
N LYS A 452 -7.99 14.24 8.04
CA LYS A 452 -8.68 12.98 8.34
C LYS A 452 -8.50 11.89 7.27
N PHE A 453 -8.48 12.25 5.99
CA PHE A 453 -8.61 11.29 4.89
C PHE A 453 -7.40 11.21 3.95
N LYS A 454 -6.36 12.02 4.16
CA LYS A 454 -5.14 11.96 3.35
C LYS A 454 -4.61 10.53 3.27
N GLU A 455 -4.46 10.06 2.03
CA GLU A 455 -3.92 8.72 1.71
C GLU A 455 -4.72 7.55 2.29
N ARG A 456 -5.92 7.78 2.82
CA ARG A 456 -6.82 6.70 3.22
C ARG A 456 -7.04 5.76 2.02
N PRO A 457 -6.76 4.46 2.17
CA PRO A 457 -7.04 3.49 1.12
C PRO A 457 -8.52 3.48 0.75
N ALA A 458 -8.81 3.17 -0.51
CA ALA A 458 -10.16 2.99 -1.01
C ALA A 458 -10.16 1.82 -2.02
N PRO A 459 -11.31 1.29 -2.44
CA PRO A 459 -11.37 0.27 -3.49
C PRO A 459 -10.73 0.75 -4.79
N TYR A 460 -10.94 2.02 -5.16
CA TYR A 460 -10.23 2.68 -6.25
C TYR A 460 -10.06 4.17 -5.96
N LYS A 461 -9.62 4.98 -6.94
CA LYS A 461 -9.41 6.42 -6.73
C LYS A 461 -10.69 7.10 -6.24
N PHE A 462 -10.58 7.86 -5.15
CA PHE A 462 -11.70 8.58 -4.53
C PHE A 462 -11.35 10.08 -4.51
N LYS A 463 -12.16 10.90 -5.18
CA LYS A 463 -11.93 12.34 -5.37
C LYS A 463 -12.98 13.13 -4.61
N ILE A 464 -12.51 14.14 -3.88
CA ILE A 464 -13.34 15.10 -3.16
C ILE A 464 -13.13 16.48 -3.76
N ALA A 465 -14.20 17.24 -3.99
CA ALA A 465 -14.11 18.60 -4.51
C ALA A 465 -15.05 19.58 -3.78
N ILE A 466 -14.55 20.78 -3.51
CA ILE A 466 -15.24 21.80 -2.71
C ILE A 466 -15.32 23.12 -3.47
N SER A 467 -16.55 23.57 -3.74
CA SER A 467 -16.84 24.91 -4.25
C SER A 467 -17.42 25.79 -3.16
N GLY A 468 -16.95 27.04 -3.08
CA GLY A 468 -17.36 27.98 -2.04
C GLY A 468 -18.80 28.48 -2.20
N CYS A 469 -19.40 28.27 -3.36
CA CYS A 469 -20.74 28.73 -3.70
C CYS A 469 -21.33 27.89 -4.86
N PRO A 470 -22.59 28.10 -5.24
CA PRO A 470 -23.26 27.32 -6.28
C PRO A 470 -22.72 27.52 -7.70
N ASN A 471 -21.84 28.52 -7.93
CA ASN A 471 -21.15 28.69 -9.22
C ASN A 471 -20.31 27.46 -9.59
N GLY A 472 -19.88 26.67 -8.61
CA GLY A 472 -19.30 25.35 -8.87
C GLY A 472 -17.97 25.39 -9.64
N CYS A 473 -17.06 26.33 -9.36
CA CYS A 473 -15.83 26.52 -10.14
C CYS A 473 -14.94 25.26 -10.28
N VAL A 474 -15.02 24.31 -9.33
CA VAL A 474 -14.30 23.03 -9.39
C VAL A 474 -15.18 21.84 -9.82
N ARG A 475 -16.41 22.15 -10.27
CA ARG A 475 -17.44 21.20 -10.73
C ARG A 475 -17.68 20.09 -9.70
N PRO A 476 -18.14 20.42 -8.48
CA PRO A 476 -18.21 19.46 -7.38
C PRO A 476 -19.05 18.22 -7.72
N GLN A 477 -20.10 18.37 -8.53
CA GLN A 477 -21.02 17.31 -8.92
C GLN A 477 -20.39 16.15 -9.72
N VAL A 478 -19.18 16.31 -10.27
CA VAL A 478 -18.51 15.25 -11.06
C VAL A 478 -17.31 14.60 -10.34
N HIS A 479 -17.28 14.68 -9.00
CA HIS A 479 -16.32 13.97 -8.15
C HIS A 479 -17.04 12.96 -7.24
N ASP A 480 -16.32 11.98 -6.70
CA ASP A 480 -16.93 10.93 -5.87
C ASP A 480 -17.67 11.55 -4.67
N ILE A 481 -17.13 12.64 -4.12
CA ILE A 481 -17.82 13.57 -3.22
C ILE A 481 -17.68 15.00 -3.74
N GLY A 482 -18.81 15.68 -3.90
CA GLY A 482 -18.89 17.09 -4.25
C GLY A 482 -19.49 17.90 -3.11
N ILE A 483 -18.93 19.07 -2.82
CA ILE A 483 -19.43 19.98 -1.81
C ILE A 483 -19.57 21.38 -2.42
N ALA A 484 -20.70 22.04 -2.20
CA ALA A 484 -20.95 23.42 -2.60
C ALA A 484 -21.53 24.23 -1.43
N GLY A 485 -20.98 25.41 -1.15
CA GLY A 485 -21.61 26.34 -0.22
C GLY A 485 -22.95 26.84 -0.77
N VAL A 486 -23.99 26.85 0.06
CA VAL A 486 -25.31 27.37 -0.31
C VAL A 486 -25.88 28.25 0.81
N LYS A 487 -26.70 29.22 0.40
CA LYS A 487 -27.43 30.14 1.28
C LYS A 487 -28.76 30.50 0.61
N PHE A 488 -29.83 29.85 1.06
CA PHE A 488 -31.18 30.01 0.53
C PHE A 488 -31.93 31.15 1.25
N PRO A 489 -32.63 32.03 0.52
CA PRO A 489 -33.34 33.16 1.09
C PRO A 489 -34.75 32.78 1.59
N ALA A 490 -35.18 33.40 2.68
CA ALA A 490 -36.59 33.62 3.03
C ALA A 490 -36.94 35.10 2.87
N VAL A 491 -38.24 35.43 2.85
CA VAL A 491 -38.70 36.82 2.82
C VAL A 491 -39.40 37.13 4.13
N ASN A 492 -38.99 38.22 4.76
CA ASN A 492 -39.69 38.81 5.89
C ASN A 492 -40.75 39.76 5.31
N GLU A 493 -42.02 39.38 5.41
CA GLU A 493 -43.14 40.11 4.82
C GLU A 493 -43.34 41.51 5.44
N GLU A 494 -42.95 41.71 6.70
CA GLU A 494 -43.08 43.00 7.39
C GLU A 494 -42.05 44.03 6.91
N LYS A 495 -40.87 43.57 6.49
CA LYS A 495 -39.78 44.43 6.00
C LYS A 495 -39.79 44.58 4.48
N CYS A 496 -40.42 43.67 3.76
CA CYS A 496 -40.43 43.70 2.31
C CYS A 496 -41.38 44.79 1.82
N ASN A 497 -40.92 45.58 0.85
CA ASN A 497 -41.72 46.65 0.25
C ASN A 497 -41.80 46.52 -1.29
N GLY A 498 -41.46 45.34 -1.83
CA GLY A 498 -41.58 45.07 -3.27
C GLY A 498 -40.59 45.82 -4.16
N CYS A 499 -39.50 46.40 -3.65
CA CYS A 499 -38.58 47.23 -4.45
C CYS A 499 -37.87 46.53 -5.63
N GLY A 500 -37.93 45.20 -5.72
CA GLY A 500 -37.40 44.44 -6.85
C GLY A 500 -35.89 44.26 -6.92
N ARG A 501 -35.09 44.88 -6.04
CA ARG A 501 -33.63 44.73 -6.02
C ARG A 501 -33.19 43.25 -5.95
N CYS A 502 -33.88 42.44 -5.16
CA CYS A 502 -33.61 41.01 -5.04
C CYS A 502 -33.85 40.22 -6.35
N ALA A 503 -34.82 40.65 -7.17
CA ALA A 503 -35.09 40.06 -8.48
C ALA A 503 -34.00 40.45 -9.50
N GLU A 504 -33.61 41.73 -9.50
CA GLU A 504 -32.56 42.27 -10.39
C GLU A 504 -31.21 41.52 -10.24
N VAL A 505 -30.81 41.21 -9.01
CA VAL A 505 -29.54 40.49 -8.75
C VAL A 505 -29.63 38.98 -9.00
N CYS A 506 -30.83 38.44 -9.23
CA CYS A 506 -31.07 37.01 -9.34
C CYS A 506 -30.78 36.50 -10.76
N LYS A 507 -29.55 36.04 -10.99
CA LYS A 507 -29.09 35.55 -12.31
C LYS A 507 -29.76 34.28 -12.83
N VAL A 508 -30.53 33.60 -12.00
CA VAL A 508 -31.27 32.38 -12.36
C VAL A 508 -32.78 32.63 -12.40
N GLU A 509 -33.21 33.89 -12.28
CA GLU A 509 -34.62 34.28 -12.40
C GLU A 509 -35.56 33.54 -11.43
N ALA A 510 -35.04 33.19 -10.24
CA ALA A 510 -35.78 32.46 -9.22
C ALA A 510 -36.66 33.36 -8.34
N ILE A 511 -36.68 34.67 -8.58
CA ILE A 511 -37.37 35.65 -7.72
C ILE A 511 -38.39 36.43 -8.54
N ASP A 512 -39.61 36.46 -8.03
CA ASP A 512 -40.74 37.22 -8.57
C ASP A 512 -41.18 38.27 -7.52
N VAL A 513 -41.81 39.35 -7.96
CA VAL A 513 -42.28 40.45 -7.11
C VAL A 513 -43.74 40.72 -7.43
N ARG A 514 -44.61 40.64 -6.42
CA ARG A 514 -46.05 40.86 -6.58
C ARG A 514 -46.53 41.82 -5.51
N GLY A 515 -46.91 43.02 -5.94
CA GLY A 515 -47.24 44.11 -5.01
C GLY A 515 -46.04 44.46 -4.13
N GLU A 516 -46.25 44.45 -2.81
CA GLU A 516 -45.25 44.84 -1.81
C GLU A 516 -44.36 43.68 -1.33
N ILE A 517 -44.57 42.47 -1.84
CA ILE A 517 -43.85 41.27 -1.39
C ILE A 517 -43.08 40.63 -2.55
N SER A 518 -41.90 40.12 -2.23
CA SER A 518 -41.09 39.32 -3.14
C SER A 518 -41.17 37.83 -2.79
N TYR A 519 -41.07 36.96 -3.78
CA TYR A 519 -41.24 35.51 -3.64
C TYR A 519 -40.02 34.78 -4.20
N THR A 520 -39.73 33.57 -3.70
CA THR A 520 -38.65 32.71 -4.19
C THR A 520 -39.21 31.42 -4.75
N ASN A 521 -38.92 31.11 -6.01
CA ASN A 521 -39.12 29.80 -6.58
C ASN A 521 -37.93 28.89 -6.22
N TYR A 522 -38.10 28.04 -5.20
CA TYR A 522 -37.05 27.15 -4.72
C TYR A 522 -36.68 26.02 -5.70
N ASN A 523 -37.49 25.75 -6.73
CA ASN A 523 -37.14 24.79 -7.78
C ASN A 523 -36.08 25.35 -8.75
N VAL A 524 -35.96 26.68 -8.83
CA VAL A 524 -35.02 27.38 -9.71
C VAL A 524 -33.86 27.99 -8.89
N CYS A 525 -34.13 28.38 -7.65
CA CYS A 525 -33.12 28.98 -6.78
C CYS A 525 -31.93 28.03 -6.57
N VAL A 526 -30.72 28.52 -6.83
CA VAL A 526 -29.48 27.76 -6.61
C VAL A 526 -28.85 28.02 -5.24
N GLY A 527 -29.45 28.88 -4.41
CA GLY A 527 -28.93 29.21 -3.08
C GLY A 527 -27.63 30.04 -3.12
N CYS A 528 -27.50 30.99 -4.04
CA CYS A 528 -26.29 31.83 -4.15
C CYS A 528 -26.19 32.96 -3.12
N GLY A 529 -27.26 33.22 -2.35
CA GLY A 529 -27.29 34.25 -1.31
C GLY A 529 -27.21 35.72 -1.77
N LYS A 530 -27.09 36.01 -3.08
CA LYS A 530 -26.94 37.41 -3.56
C LYS A 530 -28.12 38.31 -3.19
N CYS A 531 -29.35 37.81 -3.32
CA CYS A 531 -30.55 38.55 -2.94
C CYS A 531 -30.63 38.89 -1.46
N ILE A 532 -29.98 38.10 -0.58
CA ILE A 532 -29.86 38.37 0.86
C ILE A 532 -28.90 39.54 1.06
N LYS A 533 -27.69 39.43 0.50
CA LYS A 533 -26.63 40.43 0.64
C LYS A 533 -27.02 41.81 0.08
N GLU A 534 -27.79 41.83 -1.00
CA GLU A 534 -28.10 43.04 -1.76
C GLU A 534 -29.46 43.65 -1.38
N CYS A 535 -30.17 43.08 -0.40
CA CYS A 535 -31.48 43.60 0.01
C CYS A 535 -31.30 44.91 0.79
N PRO A 536 -31.81 46.06 0.29
CA PRO A 536 -31.60 47.35 0.94
C PRO A 536 -32.42 47.54 2.23
N ASN A 537 -33.43 46.68 2.45
CA ASN A 537 -34.37 46.76 3.58
C ASN A 537 -34.21 45.59 4.55
N ASP A 538 -33.15 44.77 4.42
CA ASP A 538 -32.94 43.57 5.24
C ASP A 538 -34.15 42.61 5.30
N ALA A 539 -34.98 42.63 4.26
CA ALA A 539 -36.18 41.82 4.13
C ALA A 539 -35.90 40.40 3.62
N ARG A 540 -34.69 40.14 3.11
CA ARG A 540 -34.26 38.82 2.64
C ARG A 540 -33.39 38.18 3.70
N GLU A 541 -33.97 37.26 4.45
CA GLU A 541 -33.31 36.57 5.56
C GLU A 541 -32.80 35.19 5.13
N VAL A 542 -31.98 34.56 5.97
CA VAL A 542 -31.42 33.23 5.69
C VAL A 542 -32.45 32.17 6.09
N LYS A 543 -32.93 31.40 5.12
CA LYS A 543 -33.80 30.25 5.37
C LYS A 543 -33.00 29.02 5.78
N GLU A 544 -31.96 28.73 5.01
CA GLU A 544 -31.14 27.53 5.15
C GLU A 544 -29.77 27.80 4.51
N GLU A 545 -28.69 27.44 5.19
CA GLU A 545 -27.34 27.57 4.68
C GLU A 545 -26.47 26.41 5.14
N GLY A 546 -25.38 26.16 4.42
CA GLY A 546 -24.44 25.11 4.76
C GLY A 546 -23.75 24.51 3.55
N PHE A 547 -23.37 23.24 3.69
CA PHE A 547 -22.63 22.49 2.69
C PHE A 547 -23.59 21.58 1.92
N LEU A 548 -23.94 21.96 0.68
CA LEU A 548 -24.70 21.08 -0.20
C LEU A 548 -23.80 19.96 -0.72
N VAL A 549 -24.14 18.71 -0.40
CA VAL A 549 -23.33 17.53 -0.70
C VAL A 549 -23.89 16.73 -1.89
N TYR A 550 -22.97 16.30 -2.75
CA TYR A 550 -23.18 15.38 -3.86
C TYR A 550 -22.33 14.12 -3.65
N VAL A 551 -22.83 12.97 -4.07
CA VAL A 551 -22.12 11.69 -3.97
C VAL A 551 -22.23 10.89 -5.26
N GLY A 552 -21.16 10.18 -5.63
CA GLY A 552 -21.18 9.30 -6.80
C GLY A 552 -20.98 10.00 -8.14
N GLY A 553 -20.32 11.16 -8.16
CA GLY A 553 -19.88 11.78 -9.42
C GLY A 553 -18.57 11.19 -9.94
N LYS A 554 -18.35 11.23 -11.26
CA LYS A 554 -17.02 11.02 -11.85
C LYS A 554 -16.85 11.73 -13.19
N THR A 555 -15.59 12.01 -13.51
CA THR A 555 -15.10 12.31 -14.85
C THR A 555 -14.09 11.25 -15.33
N GLY A 556 -13.81 11.23 -16.63
CA GLY A 556 -12.83 10.36 -17.27
C GLY A 556 -13.37 9.80 -18.57
N ARG A 557 -13.31 8.47 -18.74
CA ARG A 557 -13.86 7.76 -19.90
C ARG A 557 -15.38 7.95 -20.06
N GLU A 558 -16.05 8.28 -18.97
CA GLU A 558 -17.47 8.54 -18.89
C GLU A 558 -17.68 9.60 -17.79
N VAL A 559 -18.64 10.49 -18.01
CA VAL A 559 -19.07 11.51 -17.06
C VAL A 559 -20.35 11.04 -16.38
N VAL A 560 -20.33 10.97 -15.05
CA VAL A 560 -21.51 10.69 -14.23
C VAL A 560 -21.68 11.84 -13.25
N GLU A 561 -22.87 12.40 -13.21
CA GLU A 561 -23.24 13.43 -12.24
C GLU A 561 -23.63 12.77 -10.91
N GLY A 562 -23.12 13.34 -9.82
CA GLY A 562 -23.37 12.87 -8.47
C GLY A 562 -24.79 13.21 -8.00
N ILE A 563 -25.32 12.36 -7.13
CA ILE A 563 -26.64 12.51 -6.54
C ILE A 563 -26.58 13.56 -5.45
N LYS A 564 -27.47 14.57 -5.52
CA LYS A 564 -27.66 15.58 -4.48
C LYS A 564 -28.24 14.92 -3.21
N VAL A 565 -27.51 14.98 -2.10
CA VAL A 565 -27.88 14.31 -0.84
C VAL A 565 -28.67 15.23 0.08
N GLY A 566 -28.23 16.49 0.21
CA GLY A 566 -28.79 17.46 1.15
C GLY A 566 -27.75 18.48 1.61
N ILE A 567 -28.20 19.41 2.45
CA ILE A 567 -27.36 20.40 3.11
C ILE A 567 -26.94 19.83 4.46
N MET A 568 -25.66 19.99 4.78
CA MET A 568 -25.02 19.42 5.98
C MET A 568 -24.18 20.49 6.68
N SER A 569 -23.85 20.27 7.95
CA SER A 569 -22.77 20.95 8.67
C SER A 569 -21.38 20.45 8.23
N ALA A 570 -20.31 21.12 8.65
CA ALA A 570 -18.94 20.68 8.33
C ALA A 570 -18.63 19.31 8.95
N GLU A 571 -19.08 19.08 10.18
CA GLU A 571 -18.92 17.82 10.91
C GLU A 571 -19.67 16.69 10.21
N GLU A 572 -20.91 16.95 9.81
CA GLU A 572 -21.74 15.99 9.07
C GLU A 572 -21.13 15.62 7.72
N VAL A 573 -20.54 16.58 6.98
CA VAL A 573 -19.80 16.30 5.72
C VAL A 573 -18.66 15.32 5.97
N VAL A 574 -17.87 15.59 7.02
CA VAL A 574 -16.69 14.80 7.37
C VAL A 574 -17.08 13.41 7.88
N GLU A 575 -18.23 13.27 8.52
CA GLU A 575 -18.79 11.96 8.87
C GLU A 575 -19.37 11.23 7.65
N PHE A 576 -20.09 11.94 6.78
CA PHE A 576 -20.67 11.39 5.57
C PHE A 576 -19.59 10.78 4.65
N ILE A 577 -18.46 11.48 4.45
CA ILE A 577 -17.32 10.95 3.67
C ILE A 577 -16.80 9.64 4.26
N ASP A 578 -16.66 9.56 5.58
CA ASP A 578 -16.18 8.36 6.29
C ASP A 578 -17.13 7.17 6.06
N LYS A 579 -18.44 7.42 6.17
CA LYS A 579 -19.46 6.38 5.97
C LYS A 579 -19.58 5.96 4.51
N VAL A 580 -19.49 6.89 3.56
CA VAL A 580 -19.42 6.56 2.12
C VAL A 580 -18.23 5.65 1.83
N LEU A 581 -17.03 5.97 2.35
CA LEU A 581 -15.86 5.12 2.15
C LEU A 581 -16.05 3.72 2.74
N THR A 582 -16.66 3.62 3.92
CA THR A 582 -16.95 2.35 4.59
C THR A 582 -17.92 1.49 3.76
N VAL A 583 -19.02 2.08 3.30
CA VAL A 583 -20.03 1.38 2.48
C VAL A 583 -19.46 1.04 1.10
N TYR A 584 -18.61 1.90 0.53
CA TYR A 584 -17.92 1.64 -0.72
C TYR A 584 -16.95 0.45 -0.61
N GLU A 585 -16.18 0.37 0.47
CA GLU A 585 -15.30 -0.78 0.77
C GLU A 585 -16.08 -2.07 0.94
N LYS A 586 -17.23 -2.02 1.62
CA LYS A 586 -18.12 -3.17 1.80
C LYS A 586 -18.66 -3.73 0.48
N TYR A 587 -19.10 -2.86 -0.43
CA TYR A 587 -19.81 -3.29 -1.63
C TYR A 587 -18.94 -3.46 -2.87
N ALA A 588 -17.72 -2.90 -2.91
CA ALA A 588 -16.85 -3.03 -4.08
C ALA A 588 -16.46 -4.50 -4.34
N LEU A 589 -16.70 -4.97 -5.56
CA LEU A 589 -16.39 -6.34 -5.97
C LEU A 589 -15.07 -6.43 -6.74
N LYS A 590 -14.69 -5.35 -7.44
CA LYS A 590 -13.49 -5.29 -8.28
C LYS A 590 -12.59 -4.13 -7.86
N PRO A 591 -11.72 -4.31 -6.83
CA PRO A 591 -10.75 -3.30 -6.45
C PRO A 591 -9.89 -2.86 -7.65
N LEU A 592 -9.40 -1.62 -7.61
CA LEU A 592 -8.73 -0.89 -8.71
C LEU A 592 -9.55 -0.61 -9.98
N ARG A 593 -10.78 -1.11 -10.09
CA ARG A 593 -11.54 -1.07 -11.35
C ARG A 593 -12.92 -0.47 -11.19
N GLU A 594 -13.59 -0.82 -10.11
CA GLU A 594 -14.89 -0.25 -9.76
C GLU A 594 -14.69 1.13 -9.12
N ARG A 595 -15.38 2.15 -9.63
CA ARG A 595 -15.46 3.48 -9.00
C ARG A 595 -16.73 3.54 -8.16
N LEU A 596 -16.77 4.46 -7.20
CA LEU A 596 -17.95 4.69 -6.36
C LEU A 596 -19.27 4.75 -7.16
N PRO A 597 -19.38 5.48 -8.28
CA PRO A 597 -20.64 5.58 -9.02
C PRO A 597 -21.15 4.23 -9.55
N HIS A 598 -20.24 3.36 -10.01
CA HIS A 598 -20.63 2.03 -10.52
C HIS A 598 -21.02 1.08 -9.38
N VAL A 599 -20.38 1.20 -8.21
CA VAL A 599 -20.82 0.45 -7.01
C VAL A 599 -22.23 0.89 -6.64
N MET A 600 -22.48 2.20 -6.59
CA MET A 600 -23.78 2.74 -6.26
C MET A 600 -24.85 2.29 -7.27
N GLU A 601 -24.55 2.34 -8.57
CA GLU A 601 -25.44 1.88 -9.63
C GLU A 601 -25.82 0.41 -9.46
N ARG A 602 -24.82 -0.46 -9.27
CA ARG A 602 -25.02 -1.91 -9.10
C ARG A 602 -25.77 -2.27 -7.82
N VAL A 603 -25.48 -1.59 -6.70
CA VAL A 603 -26.14 -1.84 -5.41
C VAL A 603 -27.55 -1.24 -5.38
N GLY A 604 -27.79 -0.20 -6.18
CA GLY A 604 -28.94 0.67 -6.12
C GLY A 604 -28.64 1.92 -5.28
N HIS A 605 -28.82 3.10 -5.90
CA HIS A 605 -28.50 4.40 -5.30
C HIS A 605 -29.17 4.62 -3.94
N TYR A 606 -30.47 4.33 -3.83
CA TYR A 606 -31.24 4.48 -2.60
C TYR A 606 -30.69 3.59 -1.48
N LYS A 607 -30.49 2.29 -1.77
CA LYS A 607 -29.94 1.33 -0.81
C LYS A 607 -28.57 1.75 -0.30
N PHE A 608 -27.70 2.24 -1.19
CA PHE A 608 -26.38 2.71 -0.82
C PHE A 608 -26.46 3.92 0.13
N ILE A 609 -27.25 4.94 -0.22
CA ILE A 609 -27.37 6.18 0.56
C ILE A 609 -28.06 5.92 1.90
N GLU A 610 -29.09 5.08 1.95
CA GLU A 610 -29.77 4.69 3.20
C GLU A 610 -28.82 4.01 4.18
N GLU A 611 -27.96 3.10 3.69
CA GLU A 611 -26.96 2.45 4.54
C GLU A 611 -25.94 3.46 5.08
N VAL A 612 -25.47 4.39 4.23
CA VAL A 612 -24.60 5.48 4.68
C VAL A 612 -25.27 6.30 5.78
N LYS A 613 -26.52 6.72 5.60
CA LYS A 613 -27.29 7.50 6.60
C LYS A 613 -27.54 6.72 7.88
N SER A 614 -27.82 5.43 7.80
CA SER A 614 -27.98 4.54 8.96
C SER A 614 -26.71 4.50 9.81
N LEU A 615 -25.54 4.39 9.18
CA LEU A 615 -24.25 4.40 9.89
C LEU A 615 -23.90 5.73 10.54
N MET A 616 -24.48 6.84 10.08
CA MET A 616 -24.32 8.16 10.74
C MET A 616 -25.17 8.25 12.02
N LYS A 617 -26.35 7.62 12.07
CA LYS A 617 -27.27 7.68 13.22
C LYS A 617 -26.83 6.83 14.41
N ASN A 618 -26.19 5.69 14.17
CA ASN A 618 -25.82 4.69 15.19
C ASN A 618 -24.68 5.10 16.15
N LYS A 619 -24.33 6.39 16.20
CA LYS A 619 -23.28 6.94 17.07
C LYS A 619 -23.83 7.69 18.29
N ASN A 620 -25.16 7.89 18.33
CA ASN A 620 -25.88 8.56 19.43
C ASN A 620 -26.54 7.55 20.41
N THR A 621 -26.10 6.30 20.39
CA THR A 621 -26.42 5.19 21.32
C THR A 621 -25.13 4.47 21.64
#